data_AF-A0A2V8N858-F1
#
_entry.id   AF-A0A2V8N858-F1
#
_cell.length_a   1.000
_cell.length_b   1.000
_cell.length_c   1.000
_cell.angle_alpha   90.00
_cell.angle_beta   90.00
_cell.angle_gamma   90.00
#
_symmetry.space_group_name_H-M   'P 1'
#
loop_
_entity.id
_entity.type
_entity.pdbx_description
1 polymer ?
#
loop_
_entity_poly.entity_id
_entity_poly.type
_entity_poly.pdbx_seq_one_letter_code
_entity_poly.pdbx_strand_id
1 'polypeptide(L)'
;YLPRLELRKAVPWKLWDHGFSETDANMEMRRTILEWLEELRSRVEICLKPFISGHFMKSSPDKSARLPAIEVYGLKGAPEGVESFYTWTKEARWWLDSLGFDFVFNTYSDGSLVFMRPRDERLFGQLSERGQPTFRLVVLWEQYLKSTDARPHGGNERTAIIHKTSYVLTALLPTVPLLRFLNSVQTSIEKIRRVSYLTMKSGRRLGKYLKLSAKIQRESMLLERISLDIEQQKQILEHKMKGLETLEFIVNPADKKKRGDLKEHTDKTIEYNINLLKSQLSLIRTSSSEFVTLQNMRAMYRLQWYVLVLSIIATIATIISVFAAWPNIVEFLRTMGFQINTK
;
A
#
# COMPACT_ATOMS: atom_id res chain seq x y z
N TYR A 1 -29.94 12.86 -9.55
CA TYR A 1 -28.57 13.23 -9.92
C TYR A 1 -28.51 13.34 -11.44
N LEU A 2 -27.90 14.40 -11.97
CA LEU A 2 -27.78 14.59 -13.42
C LEU A 2 -26.43 14.03 -13.89
N PRO A 3 -26.34 13.49 -15.12
CA PRO A 3 -25.07 13.08 -15.70
C PRO A 3 -24.12 14.28 -15.79
N ARG A 4 -22.82 14.04 -15.57
CA ARG A 4 -21.80 15.09 -15.69
C ARG A 4 -21.18 15.04 -17.08
N LEU A 5 -21.31 16.12 -17.81
CA LEU A 5 -20.64 16.32 -19.09
C LEU A 5 -19.31 17.02 -18.85
N GLU A 6 -18.21 16.32 -19.07
CA GLU A 6 -16.88 16.93 -19.14
C GLU A 6 -16.50 17.15 -20.60
N LEU A 7 -16.52 18.42 -21.01
CA LEU A 7 -15.98 18.82 -22.31
C LEU A 7 -14.46 18.73 -22.22
N ARG A 8 -13.86 17.78 -22.93
CA ARG A 8 -12.40 17.74 -23.06
C ARG A 8 -12.00 18.94 -23.90
N LYS A 9 -11.05 19.75 -23.38
CA LYS A 9 -10.45 20.97 -23.96
C LYS A 9 -10.90 21.26 -25.40
N ALA A 10 -11.46 22.45 -25.62
CA ALA A 10 -11.67 23.01 -26.94
C ALA A 10 -10.33 23.15 -27.69
N VAL A 11 -9.90 22.08 -28.35
CA VAL A 11 -8.78 22.09 -29.30
C VAL A 11 -9.41 22.31 -30.67
N PRO A 12 -9.18 23.47 -31.32
CA PRO A 12 -10.03 23.92 -32.42
C PRO A 12 -9.87 23.13 -33.74
N TRP A 13 -8.99 22.12 -33.82
CA TRP A 13 -8.65 21.47 -35.09
C TRP A 13 -8.34 19.98 -34.97
N LYS A 14 -9.31 19.18 -34.50
CA LYS A 14 -9.46 17.75 -34.84
C LYS A 14 -10.77 17.21 -34.27
N LEU A 15 -11.83 17.45 -35.04
CA LEU A 15 -13.06 16.69 -34.98
C LEU A 15 -12.76 15.29 -35.55
N TRP A 16 -12.84 14.25 -34.71
CA TRP A 16 -13.76 13.12 -34.87
C TRP A 16 -13.66 12.18 -33.65
N ASP A 17 -14.86 11.89 -33.14
CA ASP A 17 -15.30 10.94 -32.12
C ASP A 17 -14.89 11.16 -30.65
N HIS A 18 -15.70 11.94 -29.92
CA HIS A 18 -15.75 12.07 -28.44
C HIS A 18 -15.07 13.33 -27.84
N GLY A 19 -15.60 14.51 -28.21
CA GLY A 19 -15.27 15.81 -27.59
C GLY A 19 -15.88 16.04 -26.20
N PHE A 20 -16.68 15.09 -25.70
CA PHE A 20 -17.26 15.11 -24.36
C PHE A 20 -17.14 13.72 -23.74
N SER A 21 -16.93 13.68 -22.43
CA SER A 21 -17.10 12.48 -21.62
C SER A 21 -18.37 12.67 -20.81
N GLU A 22 -19.37 11.82 -21.03
CA GLU A 22 -20.56 11.78 -20.19
C GLU A 22 -20.34 10.77 -19.08
N THR A 23 -20.44 11.23 -17.84
CA THR A 23 -20.37 10.37 -16.65
C THR A 23 -21.81 10.08 -16.23
N ASP A 24 -22.19 8.81 -16.22
CA ASP A 24 -23.55 8.35 -15.85
C ASP A 24 -23.98 8.97 -14.51
N ALA A 25 -25.24 9.38 -14.42
CA ALA A 25 -25.86 9.92 -13.21
C ALA A 25 -25.64 9.01 -11.98
N ASN A 26 -25.64 7.69 -12.17
CA ASN A 26 -25.37 6.73 -11.10
C ASN A 26 -23.92 6.78 -10.62
N MET A 27 -22.96 6.97 -11.55
CA MET A 27 -21.55 7.12 -11.20
C MET A 27 -21.29 8.44 -10.47
N GLU A 28 -21.95 9.53 -10.87
CA GLU A 28 -21.87 10.82 -10.17
C GLU A 28 -22.51 10.78 -8.79
N MET A 29 -23.65 10.10 -8.66
CA MET A 29 -24.28 9.86 -7.36
C MET A 29 -23.34 9.07 -6.44
N ARG A 30 -22.77 7.96 -6.94
CA ARG A 30 -21.78 7.17 -6.22
C ARG A 30 -20.58 7.99 -5.79
N ARG A 31 -19.99 8.76 -6.72
CA ARG A 31 -18.86 9.64 -6.44
C ARG A 31 -19.17 10.62 -5.32
N THR A 32 -20.31 11.29 -5.39
CA THR A 32 -20.74 12.29 -4.40
C THR A 32 -20.93 11.67 -3.02
N ILE A 33 -21.56 10.49 -2.95
CA ILE A 33 -21.78 9.77 -1.69
C ILE A 33 -20.45 9.34 -1.08
N LEU A 34 -19.54 8.78 -1.87
CA LEU A 34 -18.22 8.35 -1.39
C LEU A 34 -17.34 9.53 -0.97
N GLU A 35 -17.38 10.66 -1.69
CA GLU A 35 -16.67 11.89 -1.30
C GLU A 35 -17.19 12.43 0.04
N TRP A 36 -18.51 12.44 0.24
CA TRP A 36 -19.10 12.86 1.51
C TRP A 36 -18.70 11.94 2.68
N LEU A 37 -18.70 10.61 2.47
CA LEU A 37 -18.24 9.64 3.48
C LEU A 37 -16.76 9.83 3.83
N GLU A 38 -15.91 10.05 2.82
CA GLU A 38 -14.49 10.31 3.02
C GLU A 38 -14.25 11.62 3.80
N GLU A 39 -15.03 12.68 3.50
CA GLU A 39 -14.96 13.94 4.24
C GLU A 39 -15.39 13.77 5.70
N LEU A 40 -16.49 13.04 5.95
CA LEU A 40 -16.95 12.74 7.30
C LEU A 40 -15.85 12.01 8.09
N ARG A 41 -15.23 10.98 7.51
CA ARG A 41 -14.12 10.26 8.13
C ARG A 41 -12.93 11.16 8.39
N SER A 42 -12.54 11.99 7.42
CA SER A 42 -11.43 12.93 7.58
C SER A 42 -11.68 13.90 8.75
N ARG A 43 -12.90 14.43 8.90
CA ARG A 43 -13.27 15.30 10.03
C ARG A 43 -13.17 14.57 11.36
N VAL A 44 -13.63 13.32 11.45
CA VAL A 44 -13.48 12.50 12.66
C VAL A 44 -12.00 12.27 13.00
N GLU A 45 -11.17 11.96 12.01
CA GLU A 45 -9.74 11.75 12.22
C GLU A 45 -9.00 13.01 12.66
N ILE A 46 -9.39 14.19 12.17
CA ILE A 46 -8.83 15.47 12.62
C ILE A 46 -9.07 15.66 14.13
N CYS A 47 -10.27 15.30 14.62
CA CYS A 47 -10.57 15.35 16.05
C CYS A 47 -9.75 14.34 16.87
N LEU A 48 -9.41 13.19 16.30
CA LEU A 48 -8.62 12.14 16.95
C LEU A 48 -7.10 12.38 16.89
N LYS A 49 -6.63 13.20 15.94
CA LYS A 49 -5.21 13.46 15.67
C LYS A 49 -4.38 13.89 16.90
N PRO A 50 -4.89 14.68 17.87
CA PRO A 50 -4.14 15.03 19.07
C PRO A 50 -3.88 13.84 20.01
N PHE A 51 -4.74 12.82 19.96
CA PHE A 51 -4.73 11.71 20.93
C PHE A 51 -4.05 10.44 20.41
N ILE A 52 -3.93 10.31 19.08
CA ILE A 52 -3.46 9.07 18.45
C ILE A 52 -2.28 9.38 17.53
N SER A 53 -1.19 8.62 17.69
CA SER A 53 -0.04 8.65 16.80
C SER A 53 0.28 7.25 16.28
N GLY A 54 0.72 7.13 15.02
CA GLY A 54 1.00 5.82 14.43
C GLY A 54 1.31 5.83 12.94
N HIS A 55 1.53 4.64 12.38
CA HIS A 55 1.85 4.43 10.97
C HIS A 55 0.83 5.11 10.03
N PHE A 56 -0.46 4.86 10.25
CA PHE A 56 -1.54 5.40 9.40
C PHE A 56 -1.59 6.93 9.44
N MET A 57 -1.43 7.54 10.61
CA MET A 57 -1.45 9.00 10.77
C MET A 57 -0.28 9.70 10.09
N LYS A 58 0.84 9.01 9.82
CA LYS A 58 2.03 9.58 9.18
C LYS A 58 2.07 9.40 7.65
N SER A 59 1.09 8.69 7.07
CA SER A 59 1.21 8.12 5.72
C SER A 59 0.62 8.92 4.54
N SER A 60 -0.11 10.04 4.75
CA SER A 60 -0.76 10.83 3.69
C SER A 60 -0.87 12.34 4.05
N PRO A 61 -1.02 13.28 3.10
CA PRO A 61 -1.38 14.69 3.38
C PRO A 61 -2.74 14.86 4.10
N ASP A 62 -2.97 16.00 4.76
CA ASP A 62 -4.10 16.32 5.68
C ASP A 62 -5.51 16.37 5.07
N LYS A 63 -5.71 15.90 3.83
CA LYS A 63 -7.00 16.03 3.11
C LYS A 63 -7.74 14.72 2.84
N SER A 64 -7.22 13.56 3.28
CA SER A 64 -7.88 12.26 3.11
C SER A 64 -7.91 11.50 4.43
N ALA A 65 -8.91 10.65 4.63
CA ALA A 65 -8.95 9.69 5.72
C ALA A 65 -7.73 8.75 5.62
N ARG A 66 -7.25 8.30 6.78
CA ARG A 66 -5.99 7.58 6.96
C ARG A 66 -6.16 6.32 7.79
N LEU A 67 -7.05 6.38 8.78
CA LEU A 67 -7.25 5.28 9.70
C LEU A 67 -8.06 4.17 9.03
N PRO A 68 -7.69 2.90 9.29
CA PRO A 68 -8.52 1.78 8.90
C PRO A 68 -9.89 1.95 9.58
N ALA A 69 -10.96 1.87 8.79
CA ALA A 69 -12.31 2.04 9.28
C ALA A 69 -13.21 0.90 8.78
N ILE A 70 -14.22 0.60 9.59
CA ILE A 70 -15.33 -0.28 9.24
C ILE A 70 -16.57 0.59 9.30
N GLU A 71 -17.22 0.78 8.15
CA GLU A 71 -18.50 1.46 8.09
C GLU A 71 -19.60 0.47 8.45
N VAL A 72 -20.44 0.81 9.44
CA VAL A 72 -21.51 -0.05 9.91
C VAL A 72 -22.86 0.52 9.46
N TYR A 73 -23.62 -0.29 8.74
CA TYR A 73 -24.93 0.07 8.20
C TYR A 73 -26.00 -0.85 8.78
N GLY A 74 -27.20 -0.31 9.04
CA GLY A 74 -28.39 -1.10 9.30
C GLY A 74 -29.28 -1.10 8.06
N LEU A 75 -29.62 -2.29 7.55
CA LEU A 75 -30.51 -2.47 6.41
C LEU A 75 -31.84 -3.05 6.90
N LYS A 76 -32.93 -2.33 6.65
CA LYS A 76 -34.30 -2.77 6.94
C LYS A 76 -34.98 -3.26 5.67
N GLY A 77 -35.88 -4.24 5.83
CA GLY A 77 -36.65 -4.82 4.73
C GLY A 77 -35.87 -5.77 3.83
N ALA A 78 -34.74 -6.31 4.32
CA ALA A 78 -33.99 -7.32 3.58
C ALA A 78 -34.78 -8.64 3.55
N PRO A 79 -34.89 -9.32 2.39
CA PRO A 79 -35.64 -10.56 2.31
C PRO A 79 -34.94 -11.68 3.08
N GLU A 80 -35.75 -12.56 3.67
CA GLU A 80 -35.27 -13.67 4.48
C GLU A 80 -34.77 -14.84 3.63
N GLY A 81 -33.70 -15.47 4.11
CA GLY A 81 -33.04 -16.59 3.44
C GLY A 81 -31.95 -16.15 2.46
N VAL A 82 -30.89 -16.94 2.40
CA VAL A 82 -29.67 -16.63 1.62
C VAL A 82 -29.99 -16.50 0.12
N GLU A 83 -30.87 -17.34 -0.42
CA GLU A 83 -31.23 -17.32 -1.85
C GLU A 83 -32.04 -16.09 -2.24
N SER A 84 -33.06 -15.75 -1.43
CA SER A 84 -33.89 -14.56 -1.61
C SER A 84 -33.05 -13.30 -1.48
N PHE A 85 -32.17 -13.25 -0.47
CA PHE A 85 -31.23 -12.15 -0.28
C PHE A 85 -30.30 -12.00 -1.48
N TYR A 86 -29.68 -13.09 -1.94
CA TYR A 86 -28.80 -13.06 -3.10
C TYR A 86 -29.52 -12.57 -4.37
N THR A 87 -30.75 -13.05 -4.61
CA THR A 87 -31.56 -12.63 -5.77
C THR A 87 -31.91 -11.15 -5.69
N TRP A 88 -32.37 -10.69 -4.53
CA TRP A 88 -32.66 -9.29 -4.29
C TRP A 88 -31.43 -8.39 -4.46
N THR A 89 -30.24 -8.80 -4.00
CA THR A 89 -29.01 -8.01 -4.23
C THR A 89 -28.66 -7.86 -5.70
N LYS A 90 -29.03 -8.82 -6.56
CA LYS A 90 -28.85 -8.70 -8.01
C LYS A 90 -29.85 -7.74 -8.65
N GLU A 91 -31.11 -7.78 -8.20
CA GLU A 91 -32.16 -6.89 -8.69
C GLU A 91 -31.92 -5.44 -8.26
N ALA A 92 -31.56 -5.25 -6.99
CA ALA A 92 -31.23 -3.95 -6.41
C ALA A 92 -29.79 -3.48 -6.72
N ARG A 93 -29.05 -4.19 -7.57
CA ARG A 93 -27.61 -4.00 -7.79
C ARG A 93 -27.24 -2.55 -8.07
N TRP A 94 -27.95 -1.87 -8.97
CA TRP A 94 -27.62 -0.49 -9.34
C TRP A 94 -27.77 0.48 -8.17
N TRP A 95 -28.80 0.29 -7.34
CA TRP A 95 -29.00 1.08 -6.12
C TRP A 95 -27.91 0.77 -5.08
N LEU A 96 -27.55 -0.50 -4.89
CA LEU A 96 -26.48 -0.90 -3.97
C LEU A 96 -25.09 -0.40 -4.42
N ASP A 97 -24.78 -0.55 -5.71
CA ASP A 97 -23.54 -0.07 -6.34
C ASP A 97 -23.43 1.46 -6.20
N SER A 98 -24.54 2.19 -6.28
CA SER A 98 -24.56 3.65 -6.09
C SER A 98 -24.19 4.08 -4.66
N LEU A 99 -24.47 3.24 -3.67
CA LEU A 99 -24.02 3.42 -2.29
C LEU A 99 -22.59 2.89 -2.07
N GLY A 100 -21.98 2.28 -3.10
CA GLY A 100 -20.66 1.66 -3.08
C GLY A 100 -20.63 0.23 -2.57
N PHE A 101 -21.79 -0.44 -2.43
CA PHE A 101 -21.86 -1.85 -2.05
C PHE A 101 -21.76 -2.74 -3.28
N ASP A 102 -20.83 -3.70 -3.26
CA ASP A 102 -20.66 -4.70 -4.31
C ASP A 102 -20.74 -6.12 -3.69
N PHE A 103 -21.95 -6.70 -3.69
CA PHE A 103 -22.21 -8.02 -3.10
C PHE A 103 -21.69 -9.19 -3.95
N VAL A 104 -21.03 -8.92 -5.08
CA VAL A 104 -20.55 -9.94 -6.01
C VAL A 104 -19.21 -10.52 -5.57
N PHE A 105 -18.35 -9.70 -4.94
CA PHE A 105 -16.98 -10.07 -4.61
C PHE A 105 -16.67 -9.82 -3.15
N ASN A 106 -15.81 -10.66 -2.57
CA ASN A 106 -15.25 -10.50 -1.23
C ASN A 106 -16.29 -10.18 -0.13
N THR A 107 -17.46 -10.80 -0.25
CA THR A 107 -18.60 -10.59 0.65
C THR A 107 -18.89 -11.86 1.42
N TYR A 108 -19.18 -11.72 2.71
CA TYR A 108 -19.34 -12.81 3.66
C TYR A 108 -20.60 -12.57 4.49
N SER A 109 -21.35 -13.62 4.83
CA SER A 109 -22.59 -13.51 5.57
C SER A 109 -22.82 -14.71 6.49
N ASP A 110 -23.49 -14.45 7.61
CA ASP A 110 -24.02 -15.47 8.52
C ASP A 110 -25.56 -15.56 8.44
N GLY A 111 -26.16 -14.91 7.44
CA GLY A 111 -27.61 -14.77 7.27
C GLY A 111 -28.24 -13.61 8.04
N SER A 112 -27.48 -12.93 8.90
CA SER A 112 -27.94 -11.79 9.72
C SER A 112 -27.01 -10.57 9.63
N LEU A 113 -25.73 -10.81 9.33
CA LEU A 113 -24.71 -9.81 9.05
C LEU A 113 -24.14 -10.07 7.67
N VAL A 114 -23.74 -9.00 6.99
CA VAL A 114 -22.95 -9.06 5.77
C VAL A 114 -21.69 -8.24 5.93
N PHE A 115 -20.53 -8.87 5.85
CA PHE A 115 -19.24 -8.21 5.85
C PHE A 115 -18.68 -8.15 4.43
N MET A 116 -18.25 -6.96 4.02
CA MET A 116 -17.69 -6.70 2.70
C MET A 116 -16.29 -6.16 2.85
N ARG A 117 -15.33 -6.84 2.20
CA ARG A 117 -13.99 -6.29 2.07
C ARG A 117 -13.96 -5.28 0.93
N PRO A 118 -13.15 -4.21 1.06
CA PRO A 118 -12.97 -3.28 -0.03
C PRO A 118 -12.48 -4.01 -1.28
N ARG A 119 -13.11 -3.72 -2.42
CA ARG A 119 -12.60 -4.14 -3.73
C ARG A 119 -11.31 -3.36 -4.00
N ASP A 120 -10.32 -4.01 -4.60
CA ASP A 120 -9.13 -3.29 -5.07
C ASP A 120 -9.51 -2.48 -6.31
N GLU A 121 -9.88 -1.22 -6.10
CA GLU A 121 -10.36 -0.31 -7.15
C GLU A 121 -9.29 -0.05 -8.23
N ARG A 122 -8.00 -0.34 -7.96
CA ARG A 122 -6.91 -0.24 -8.95
C ARG A 122 -7.09 -1.16 -10.15
N LEU A 123 -7.79 -2.29 -9.97
CA LEU A 123 -8.01 -3.27 -11.03
C LEU A 123 -9.10 -2.85 -12.03
N PHE A 124 -9.96 -1.89 -11.68
CA PHE A 124 -11.16 -1.56 -12.46
C PHE A 124 -11.20 -0.11 -12.96
N GLY A 125 -10.14 0.68 -12.73
CA GLY A 125 -9.93 1.98 -13.39
C GLY A 125 -10.98 3.06 -13.12
N GLN A 126 -11.93 2.82 -12.21
CA GLN A 126 -13.08 3.67 -11.94
C GLN A 126 -13.27 3.84 -10.42
N LEU A 127 -12.47 4.73 -9.84
CA LEU A 127 -12.81 5.68 -8.77
C LEU A 127 -11.51 6.29 -8.23
N SER A 128 -11.65 7.53 -7.78
CA SER A 128 -10.60 8.51 -7.51
C SER A 128 -9.31 7.97 -6.85
N GLU A 129 -8.16 8.47 -7.32
CA GLU A 129 -6.83 8.38 -6.67
C GLU A 129 -6.78 8.89 -5.20
N ARG A 130 -7.92 9.25 -4.59
CA ARG A 130 -8.05 9.98 -3.33
C ARG A 130 -8.85 9.26 -2.23
N GLY A 131 -9.65 8.24 -2.55
CA GLY A 131 -10.48 7.54 -1.56
C GLY A 131 -9.76 6.34 -0.95
N GLN A 132 -9.88 6.15 0.37
CA GLN A 132 -9.41 4.91 1.01
C GLN A 132 -10.49 3.82 0.92
N PRO A 133 -10.18 2.64 0.34
CA PRO A 133 -11.15 1.55 0.29
C PRO A 133 -11.59 1.15 1.70
N THR A 134 -12.88 1.19 2.01
CA THR A 134 -13.42 0.90 3.36
C THR A 134 -13.98 -0.51 3.48
N PHE A 135 -13.82 -1.10 4.66
CA PHE A 135 -14.57 -2.30 5.03
C PHE A 135 -15.98 -1.90 5.42
N ARG A 136 -16.95 -2.75 5.11
CA ARG A 136 -18.34 -2.48 5.44
C ARG A 136 -18.96 -3.66 6.15
N LEU A 137 -19.75 -3.37 7.16
CA LEU A 137 -20.55 -4.33 7.89
C LEU A 137 -22.01 -3.89 7.81
N VAL A 138 -22.85 -4.73 7.22
CA VAL A 138 -24.28 -4.48 7.06
C VAL A 138 -25.03 -5.41 8.01
N VAL A 139 -25.81 -4.82 8.91
CA VAL A 139 -26.72 -5.53 9.82
C VAL A 139 -28.07 -5.65 9.13
N LEU A 140 -28.51 -6.88 8.87
CA LEU A 140 -29.84 -7.16 8.31
C LEU A 140 -30.85 -7.12 9.45
N TRP A 141 -31.50 -5.96 9.64
CA TRP A 141 -32.15 -5.56 10.88
C TRP A 141 -33.13 -6.60 11.41
N GLU A 142 -34.05 -7.07 10.55
CA GLU A 142 -35.10 -8.01 10.93
C GLU A 142 -34.53 -9.39 11.29
N GLN A 143 -33.59 -9.88 10.48
CA GLN A 143 -32.96 -11.19 10.68
C GLN A 143 -32.05 -11.20 11.90
N TYR A 144 -31.36 -10.08 12.13
CA TYR A 144 -30.50 -9.89 13.28
C TYR A 144 -31.30 -9.81 14.59
N LEU A 145 -32.49 -9.20 14.57
CA LEU A 145 -33.40 -9.21 15.71
C LEU A 145 -34.00 -10.60 15.96
N LYS A 146 -34.38 -11.35 14.91
CA LYS A 146 -34.82 -12.74 15.10
C LYS A 146 -33.74 -13.63 15.71
N SER A 147 -32.48 -13.38 15.36
CA SER A 147 -31.34 -14.13 15.92
C SER A 147 -30.89 -13.64 17.31
N THR A 148 -31.46 -12.55 17.83
CA THR A 148 -31.01 -11.90 19.06
C THR A 148 -32.18 -11.69 20.02
N ASP A 149 -32.16 -12.33 21.20
CA ASP A 149 -33.18 -12.03 22.21
C ASP A 149 -33.01 -10.59 22.69
N ALA A 150 -34.01 -9.74 22.45
CA ALA A 150 -34.00 -8.33 22.86
C ALA A 150 -34.39 -8.16 24.35
N ARG A 151 -34.94 -9.20 24.99
CA ARG A 151 -35.39 -9.17 26.39
C ARG A 151 -34.29 -8.81 27.40
N PRO A 152 -33.06 -9.36 27.31
CA PRO A 152 -31.95 -8.99 28.20
C PRO A 152 -31.51 -7.53 28.07
N HIS A 153 -31.93 -6.81 27.03
CA HIS A 153 -31.55 -5.43 26.73
C HIS A 153 -32.71 -4.45 26.96
N GLY A 154 -33.63 -4.77 27.87
CA GLY A 154 -34.78 -3.93 28.21
C GLY A 154 -35.78 -3.77 27.07
N GLY A 155 -35.80 -4.70 26.11
CA GLY A 155 -36.65 -4.64 24.92
C GLY A 155 -36.18 -3.65 23.86
N ASN A 156 -35.02 -3.00 24.03
CA ASN A 156 -34.50 -2.07 23.04
C ASN A 156 -33.73 -2.82 21.95
N GLU A 157 -34.38 -3.00 20.81
CA GLU A 157 -33.85 -3.60 19.58
C GLU A 157 -32.47 -3.03 19.19
N ARG A 158 -32.31 -1.71 19.26
CA ARG A 158 -31.07 -1.03 18.86
C ARG A 158 -29.91 -1.39 19.78
N THR A 159 -30.17 -1.46 21.08
CA THR A 159 -29.15 -1.84 22.07
C THR A 159 -28.73 -3.29 21.89
N ALA A 160 -29.69 -4.19 21.63
CA ALA A 160 -29.41 -5.59 21.34
C ALA A 160 -28.53 -5.75 20.08
N ILE A 161 -28.88 -5.03 19.00
CA ILE A 161 -28.10 -5.00 17.77
C ILE A 161 -26.67 -4.51 18.03
N ILE A 162 -26.50 -3.37 18.73
CA ILE A 162 -25.18 -2.79 19.02
C ILE A 162 -24.32 -3.77 19.82
N HIS A 163 -24.88 -4.37 20.88
CA HIS A 163 -24.15 -5.28 21.75
C HIS A 163 -23.62 -6.49 20.97
N LYS A 164 -24.45 -7.15 20.18
CA LYS A 164 -24.02 -8.34 19.43
C LYS A 164 -23.10 -7.99 18.24
N THR A 165 -23.33 -6.84 17.60
CA THR A 165 -22.43 -6.32 16.55
C THR A 165 -21.03 -6.04 17.11
N SER A 166 -20.93 -5.63 18.38
CA SER A 166 -19.64 -5.36 19.03
C SER A 166 -18.73 -6.58 19.09
N TYR A 167 -19.28 -7.81 19.18
CA TYR A 167 -18.49 -9.04 19.19
C TYR A 167 -17.77 -9.25 17.85
N VAL A 168 -18.50 -9.10 16.74
CA VAL A 168 -17.94 -9.22 15.39
C VAL A 168 -16.96 -8.08 15.11
N LEU A 169 -17.28 -6.85 15.51
CA LEU A 169 -16.35 -5.73 15.40
C LEU A 169 -15.06 -5.98 16.18
N THR A 170 -15.16 -6.53 17.40
CA THR A 170 -13.99 -6.89 18.22
C THR A 170 -13.11 -7.94 17.53
N ALA A 171 -13.72 -8.90 16.85
CA ALA A 171 -13.00 -9.90 16.05
C ALA A 171 -12.35 -9.31 14.79
N LEU A 172 -12.92 -8.25 14.22
CA LEU A 172 -12.37 -7.51 13.06
C LEU A 172 -11.27 -6.51 13.44
N LEU A 173 -11.23 -6.02 14.68
CA LEU A 173 -10.27 -5.01 15.14
C LEU A 173 -8.80 -5.38 14.92
N PRO A 174 -8.32 -6.62 15.13
CA PRO A 174 -6.92 -6.96 14.84
C PRO A 174 -6.67 -7.17 13.34
N THR A 175 -7.69 -7.59 12.57
CA THR A 175 -7.51 -8.02 11.18
C THR A 175 -7.55 -6.87 10.19
N VAL A 176 -8.51 -5.97 10.34
CA VAL A 176 -8.73 -4.84 9.43
C VAL A 176 -7.51 -3.91 9.38
N PRO A 177 -6.94 -3.44 10.50
CA PRO A 177 -5.72 -2.65 10.50
C PRO A 177 -4.52 -3.40 9.92
N LEU A 178 -4.40 -4.71 10.19
CA LEU A 178 -3.29 -5.51 9.67
C LEU A 178 -3.35 -5.64 8.14
N LEU A 179 -4.51 -5.98 7.58
CA LEU A 179 -4.72 -6.03 6.13
C LEU A 179 -4.43 -4.66 5.49
N ARG A 180 -4.85 -3.56 6.14
CA ARG A 180 -4.58 -2.20 5.65
C ARG A 180 -3.11 -1.84 5.72
N PHE A 181 -2.41 -2.28 6.76
CA PHE A 181 -0.99 -2.10 6.89
C PHE A 181 -0.25 -2.84 5.75
N LEU A 182 -0.59 -4.11 5.50
CA LEU A 182 0.02 -4.89 4.41
C LEU A 182 -0.22 -4.24 3.04
N ASN A 183 -1.43 -3.77 2.76
CA ASN A 183 -1.72 -3.00 1.53
C ASN A 183 -0.91 -1.70 1.44
N SER A 184 -0.70 -1.00 2.56
CA SER A 184 0.14 0.19 2.60
C SER A 184 1.60 -0.15 2.27
N VAL A 185 2.13 -1.24 2.83
CA VAL A 185 3.49 -1.71 2.55
C VAL A 185 3.63 -2.13 1.10
N GLN A 186 2.66 -2.87 0.54
CA GLN A 186 2.61 -3.21 -0.88
C GLN A 186 2.70 -1.96 -1.77
N THR A 187 1.89 -0.95 -1.47
CA THR A 187 1.90 0.30 -2.23
C THR A 187 3.25 1.02 -2.13
N SER A 188 3.89 1.00 -0.96
CA SER A 188 5.25 1.53 -0.78
C SER A 188 6.28 0.74 -1.58
N ILE A 189 6.22 -0.59 -1.58
CA ILE A 189 7.11 -1.48 -2.33
C ILE A 189 6.93 -1.28 -3.83
N GLU A 190 5.70 -1.18 -4.34
CA GLU A 190 5.42 -0.90 -5.75
C GLU A 190 6.01 0.45 -6.19
N LYS A 191 5.87 1.50 -5.36
CA LYS A 191 6.48 2.81 -5.60
C LYS A 191 8.02 2.71 -5.62
N ILE A 192 8.60 2.02 -4.64
CA ILE A 192 10.04 1.79 -4.56
C ILE A 192 10.52 1.04 -5.81
N ARG A 193 9.86 -0.06 -6.18
CA ARG A 193 10.15 -0.86 -7.37
C ARG A 193 10.19 0.01 -8.62
N ARG A 194 9.15 0.81 -8.85
CA ARG A 194 9.08 1.73 -9.99
C ARG A 194 10.23 2.74 -9.98
N VAL A 195 10.54 3.32 -8.82
CA VAL A 195 11.64 4.29 -8.69
C VAL A 195 13.01 3.61 -8.88
N SER A 196 13.22 2.40 -8.37
CA SER A 196 14.44 1.61 -8.56
C SER A 196 14.69 1.35 -10.04
N TYR A 197 13.70 0.84 -10.77
CA TYR A 197 13.84 0.61 -12.22
C TYR A 197 14.15 1.89 -12.99
N LEU A 198 13.46 2.99 -12.71
CA LEU A 198 13.72 4.27 -13.38
C LEU A 198 15.10 4.85 -13.04
N THR A 199 15.57 4.66 -11.81
CA THR A 199 16.86 5.17 -11.35
C THR A 199 18.01 4.35 -11.93
N MET A 200 17.86 3.03 -12.02
CA MET A 200 18.84 2.14 -12.65
C MET A 200 18.98 2.43 -14.15
N LYS A 201 17.86 2.69 -14.85
CA LYS A 201 17.88 3.04 -16.28
C LYS A 201 18.56 4.38 -16.58
N SER A 202 18.44 5.36 -15.68
CA SER A 202 18.87 6.74 -15.96
C SER A 202 20.31 7.07 -15.51
N GLY A 203 21.04 6.12 -14.92
CA GLY A 203 22.44 6.34 -14.49
C GLY A 203 22.61 7.46 -13.47
N ARG A 204 21.56 7.79 -12.70
CA ARG A 204 21.53 8.94 -11.78
C ARG A 204 22.59 8.86 -10.68
N ARG A 205 22.95 10.02 -10.12
CA ARG A 205 23.94 10.21 -9.04
C ARG A 205 23.74 9.21 -7.88
N LEU A 206 24.85 8.58 -7.45
CA LEU A 206 24.95 7.60 -6.36
C LEU A 206 24.12 7.98 -5.10
N GLY A 207 24.10 9.26 -4.72
CA GLY A 207 23.36 9.73 -3.55
C GLY A 207 21.83 9.52 -3.61
N LYS A 208 21.20 9.62 -4.79
CA LYS A 208 19.76 9.29 -4.93
C LYS A 208 19.51 7.81 -4.72
N TYR A 209 20.49 6.98 -5.10
CA TYR A 209 20.44 5.54 -4.95
C TYR A 209 20.61 5.10 -3.49
N LEU A 210 21.57 5.69 -2.77
CA LEU A 210 21.76 5.40 -1.34
C LEU A 210 20.51 5.73 -0.52
N LYS A 211 19.84 6.85 -0.82
CA LYS A 211 18.54 7.19 -0.20
C LYS A 211 17.46 6.17 -0.50
N LEU A 212 17.41 5.64 -1.73
CA LEU A 212 16.46 4.61 -2.13
C LEU A 212 16.75 3.27 -1.43
N SER A 213 18.03 2.89 -1.34
CA SER A 213 18.49 1.71 -0.61
C SER A 213 18.12 1.78 0.88
N ALA A 214 18.35 2.91 1.54
CA ALA A 214 17.92 3.12 2.93
C ALA A 214 16.40 2.99 3.11
N LYS A 215 15.61 3.46 2.12
CA LYS A 215 14.15 3.29 2.13
C LYS A 215 13.74 1.82 1.97
N ILE A 216 14.36 1.09 1.04
CA ILE A 216 14.16 -0.36 0.86
C ILE A 216 14.45 -1.10 2.16
N GLN A 217 15.59 -0.81 2.79
CA GLN A 217 16.00 -1.46 4.03
C GLN A 217 15.00 -1.21 5.16
N ARG A 218 14.49 0.03 5.30
CA ARG A 218 13.48 0.37 6.29
C ARG A 218 12.18 -0.40 6.09
N GLU A 219 11.67 -0.47 4.85
CA GLU A 219 10.43 -1.23 4.57
C GLU A 219 10.63 -2.74 4.79
N SER A 220 11.82 -3.28 4.46
CA SER A 220 12.19 -4.68 4.77
C SER A 220 12.15 -4.96 6.26
N MET A 221 12.81 -4.13 7.07
CA MET A 221 12.82 -4.28 8.53
C MET A 221 11.41 -4.19 9.13
N LEU A 222 10.57 -3.28 8.63
CA LEU A 222 9.18 -3.17 9.10
C LEU A 222 8.36 -4.41 8.76
N LEU A 223 8.48 -4.93 7.53
CA LEU A 223 7.76 -6.14 7.12
C LEU A 223 8.28 -7.38 7.88
N GLU A 224 9.59 -7.52 8.05
CA GLU A 224 10.21 -8.60 8.82
C GLU A 224 9.72 -8.59 10.27
N ARG A 225 9.77 -7.42 10.92
CA ARG A 225 9.27 -7.26 12.29
C ARG A 225 7.80 -7.66 12.41
N ILE A 226 6.94 -7.18 11.52
CA ILE A 226 5.50 -7.49 11.59
C ILE A 226 5.22 -8.95 11.28
N SER A 227 5.96 -9.55 10.36
CA SER A 227 5.87 -10.99 10.14
C SER A 227 6.25 -11.80 11.39
N LEU A 228 7.27 -11.37 12.14
CA LEU A 228 7.65 -12.01 13.40
C LEU A 228 6.57 -11.79 14.47
N ASP A 229 6.05 -10.57 14.61
CA ASP A 229 5.01 -10.23 15.57
C ASP A 229 3.72 -11.05 15.31
N ILE A 230 3.33 -11.24 14.05
CA ILE A 230 2.17 -12.06 13.65
C ILE A 230 2.41 -13.53 13.98
N GLU A 231 3.59 -14.07 13.66
CA GLU A 231 3.91 -15.46 13.95
C GLU A 231 3.90 -15.72 15.46
N GLN A 232 4.50 -14.81 16.25
CA GLN A 232 4.50 -14.90 17.71
C GLN A 232 3.10 -14.78 18.32
N GLN A 233 2.23 -13.97 17.73
CA GLN A 233 0.87 -13.74 18.23
C GLN A 233 -0.19 -14.57 17.52
N LYS A 234 0.20 -15.56 16.71
CA LYS A 234 -0.69 -16.32 15.83
C LYS A 234 -1.88 -16.92 16.58
N GLN A 235 -1.62 -17.61 17.70
CA GLN A 235 -2.68 -18.22 18.51
C GLN A 235 -3.66 -17.18 19.09
N ILE A 236 -3.15 -16.03 19.53
CA ILE A 236 -3.97 -14.93 20.07
C ILE A 236 -4.82 -14.33 18.94
N LEU A 237 -4.24 -14.15 17.76
CA LEU A 237 -4.94 -13.65 16.59
C LEU A 237 -6.04 -14.63 16.15
N GLU A 238 -5.73 -15.91 16.00
CA GLU A 238 -6.69 -16.99 15.69
C GLU A 238 -7.84 -17.04 16.68
N HIS A 239 -7.55 -16.91 17.98
CA HIS A 239 -8.58 -16.87 19.02
C HIS A 239 -9.48 -15.64 18.88
N LYS A 240 -8.90 -14.45 18.67
CA LYS A 240 -9.67 -13.21 18.49
C LYS A 240 -10.53 -13.23 17.23
N MET A 241 -10.08 -13.89 16.16
CA MET A 241 -10.84 -14.01 14.91
C MET A 241 -11.89 -15.13 14.93
N LYS A 242 -12.04 -15.89 16.01
CA LYS A 242 -13.02 -16.98 16.08
C LYS A 242 -14.44 -16.52 15.76
N GLY A 243 -14.80 -15.29 16.13
CA GLY A 243 -16.09 -14.68 15.77
C GLY A 243 -16.30 -14.43 14.27
N LEU A 244 -15.29 -14.62 13.43
CA LEU A 244 -15.38 -14.48 11.97
C LEU A 244 -15.67 -15.82 11.26
N GLU A 245 -15.59 -16.95 11.96
CA GLU A 245 -15.88 -18.29 11.41
C GLU A 245 -17.35 -18.44 11.00
N THR A 246 -18.25 -17.65 11.59
CA THR A 246 -19.68 -17.67 11.27
C THR A 246 -20.00 -16.98 9.95
N LEU A 247 -19.12 -16.11 9.47
CA LEU A 247 -19.30 -15.34 8.24
C LEU A 247 -18.77 -16.15 7.05
N GLU A 248 -19.65 -16.95 6.44
CA GLU A 248 -19.33 -17.72 5.25
C GLU A 248 -19.33 -16.85 4.00
N PHE A 249 -18.49 -17.16 3.01
CA PHE A 249 -18.48 -16.42 1.74
C PHE A 249 -19.86 -16.48 1.06
N ILE A 250 -20.40 -15.34 0.61
CA ILE A 250 -21.64 -15.33 -0.18
C ILE A 250 -21.34 -15.90 -1.56
N VAL A 251 -21.74 -17.14 -1.78
CA VAL A 251 -21.69 -17.79 -3.09
C VAL A 251 -23.07 -17.67 -3.75
N ASN A 252 -23.09 -17.64 -5.09
CA ASN A 252 -24.30 -17.94 -5.84
C ASN A 252 -24.91 -19.25 -5.31
N PRO A 253 -26.18 -19.29 -4.88
CA PRO A 253 -26.82 -20.50 -4.36
C PRO A 253 -26.71 -21.73 -5.28
N ALA A 254 -26.58 -21.49 -6.60
CA ALA A 254 -26.37 -22.56 -7.58
C ALA A 254 -24.98 -23.24 -7.51
N ASP A 255 -23.98 -22.57 -6.91
CA ASP A 255 -22.61 -23.05 -6.81
C ASP A 255 -22.42 -23.75 -5.45
N LYS A 256 -22.54 -25.08 -5.44
CA LYS A 256 -22.48 -25.93 -4.23
C LYS A 256 -21.11 -25.98 -3.55
N LYS A 257 -20.10 -25.28 -4.07
CA LYS A 257 -18.76 -25.26 -3.48
C LYS A 257 -18.72 -24.27 -2.33
N LYS A 258 -18.58 -24.78 -1.09
CA LYS A 258 -18.18 -23.95 0.05
C LYS A 258 -16.84 -23.29 -0.27
N ARG A 259 -16.79 -21.96 -0.27
CA ARG A 259 -15.56 -21.22 -0.53
C ARG A 259 -14.73 -20.95 0.71
N GLY A 260 -15.21 -21.31 1.90
CA GLY A 260 -14.56 -21.04 3.19
C GLY A 260 -15.20 -19.86 3.91
N ASP A 261 -14.77 -19.64 5.15
CA ASP A 261 -15.25 -18.55 6.00
C ASP A 261 -14.32 -17.32 5.98
N LEU A 262 -14.76 -16.23 6.60
CA LEU A 262 -14.02 -14.98 6.65
C LEU A 262 -12.69 -15.12 7.41
N LYS A 263 -12.63 -15.94 8.47
CA LYS A 263 -11.38 -16.17 9.22
C LYS A 263 -10.37 -16.86 8.32
N GLU A 264 -10.72 -17.99 7.73
CA GLU A 264 -9.85 -18.76 6.84
C GLU A 264 -9.33 -17.91 5.68
N HIS A 265 -10.22 -17.12 5.05
CA HIS A 265 -9.82 -16.20 4.00
C HIS A 265 -8.92 -15.07 4.52
N THR A 266 -9.11 -14.60 5.74
CA THR A 266 -8.26 -13.56 6.35
C THR A 266 -6.85 -14.09 6.57
N ASP A 267 -6.73 -15.26 7.20
CA ASP A 267 -5.45 -15.90 7.50
C ASP A 267 -4.64 -16.16 6.22
N LYS A 268 -5.27 -16.80 5.23
CA LYS A 268 -4.64 -17.05 3.93
C LYS A 268 -4.21 -15.76 3.24
N THR A 269 -5.02 -14.70 3.33
CA THR A 269 -4.68 -13.40 2.71
C THR A 269 -3.47 -12.75 3.41
N ILE A 270 -3.41 -12.79 4.73
CA ILE A 270 -2.29 -12.23 5.51
C ILE A 270 -1.01 -12.98 5.17
N GLU A 271 -1.03 -14.31 5.23
CA GLU A 271 0.14 -15.15 4.95
C GLU A 271 0.63 -14.96 3.51
N TYR A 272 -0.30 -15.02 2.53
CA TYR A 272 0.01 -14.78 1.13
C TYR A 272 0.67 -13.42 0.91
N ASN A 273 0.08 -12.35 1.46
CA ASN A 273 0.61 -11.00 1.29
C ASN A 273 1.99 -10.86 1.94
N ILE A 274 2.22 -11.39 3.14
CA ILE A 274 3.54 -11.33 3.79
C ILE A 274 4.59 -12.02 2.92
N ASN A 275 4.30 -13.24 2.44
CA ASN A 275 5.24 -14.01 1.62
C ASN A 275 5.52 -13.33 0.28
N LEU A 276 4.47 -12.81 -0.38
CA LEU A 276 4.61 -12.05 -1.62
C LEU A 276 5.47 -10.80 -1.42
N LEU A 277 5.20 -10.02 -0.37
CA LEU A 277 5.91 -8.76 -0.10
C LEU A 277 7.37 -9.01 0.29
N LYS A 278 7.66 -10.08 1.04
CA LYS A 278 9.04 -10.51 1.35
C LYS A 278 9.80 -10.86 0.07
N SER A 279 9.19 -11.63 -0.82
CA SER A 279 9.78 -11.99 -2.12
C SER A 279 10.04 -10.77 -2.99
N GLN A 280 9.09 -9.83 -3.07
CA GLN A 280 9.28 -8.60 -3.85
C GLN A 280 10.38 -7.70 -3.26
N LEU A 281 10.45 -7.56 -1.93
CA LEU A 281 11.48 -6.78 -1.28
C LEU A 281 12.86 -7.40 -1.40
N SER A 282 12.98 -8.73 -1.30
CA SER A 282 14.26 -9.42 -1.46
C SER A 282 14.82 -9.20 -2.88
N LEU A 283 13.98 -9.33 -3.91
CA LEU A 283 14.37 -9.05 -5.30
C LEU A 283 14.85 -7.60 -5.47
N ILE A 284 14.10 -6.62 -4.95
CA ILE A 284 14.47 -5.21 -5.04
C ILE A 284 15.77 -4.94 -4.26
N ARG A 285 15.95 -5.53 -3.09
CA ARG A 285 17.13 -5.37 -2.24
C ARG A 285 18.38 -5.93 -2.92
N THR A 286 18.31 -7.15 -3.46
CA THR A 286 19.42 -7.80 -4.17
C THR A 286 19.81 -6.99 -5.40
N SER A 287 18.85 -6.68 -6.26
CA SER A 287 19.06 -5.83 -7.44
C SER A 287 19.65 -4.47 -7.04
N SER A 288 19.25 -3.94 -5.88
CA SER A 288 19.75 -2.66 -5.43
C SER A 288 21.17 -2.68 -4.90
N SER A 289 21.50 -3.71 -4.14
CA SER A 289 22.86 -3.95 -3.67
C SER A 289 23.82 -4.09 -4.85
N GLU A 290 23.47 -4.91 -5.84
CA GLU A 290 24.27 -5.13 -7.06
C GLU A 290 24.49 -3.84 -7.86
N PHE A 291 23.48 -3.00 -7.96
CA PHE A 291 23.66 -1.72 -8.65
C PHE A 291 24.58 -0.77 -7.88
N VAL A 292 24.48 -0.70 -6.54
CA VAL A 292 25.42 0.10 -5.71
C VAL A 292 26.84 -0.40 -5.88
N THR A 293 27.06 -1.72 -5.81
CA THR A 293 28.40 -2.29 -5.95
C THR A 293 28.98 -1.98 -7.33
N LEU A 294 28.19 -2.10 -8.41
CA LEU A 294 28.62 -1.71 -9.76
C LEU A 294 28.98 -0.22 -9.85
N GLN A 295 28.18 0.67 -9.25
CA GLN A 295 28.47 2.10 -9.25
C GLN A 295 29.69 2.46 -8.40
N ASN A 296 29.87 1.80 -7.25
CA ASN A 296 31.06 1.97 -6.41
C ASN A 296 32.32 1.50 -7.14
N MET A 297 32.27 0.34 -7.82
CA MET A 297 33.39 -0.12 -8.66
C MET A 297 33.71 0.89 -9.76
N ARG A 298 32.70 1.44 -10.46
CA ARG A 298 32.91 2.49 -11.47
C ARG A 298 33.54 3.75 -10.89
N ALA A 299 33.12 4.18 -9.70
CA ALA A 299 33.71 5.33 -9.02
C ALA A 299 35.17 5.05 -8.62
N MET A 300 35.45 3.85 -8.12
CA MET A 300 36.81 3.40 -7.77
C MET A 300 37.72 3.38 -9.00
N TYR A 301 37.25 2.85 -10.13
CA TYR A 301 38.02 2.88 -11.39
C TYR A 301 38.33 4.31 -11.85
N ARG A 302 37.39 5.25 -11.70
CA ARG A 302 37.63 6.67 -12.01
C ARG A 302 38.67 7.28 -11.08
N LEU A 303 38.58 7.00 -9.78
CA LEU A 303 39.56 7.47 -8.79
C LEU A 303 40.96 6.91 -9.09
N GLN A 304 41.06 5.63 -9.41
CA GLN A 304 42.32 4.99 -9.82
C GLN A 304 42.93 5.67 -11.05
N TRP A 305 42.10 6.02 -12.04
CA TRP A 305 42.55 6.78 -13.19
C TRP A 305 43.11 8.15 -12.82
N TYR A 306 42.43 8.91 -11.96
CA TYR A 306 42.93 10.21 -11.49
C TYR A 306 44.23 10.08 -10.69
N VAL A 307 44.32 9.09 -9.80
CA VAL A 307 45.55 8.80 -9.06
C VAL A 307 46.67 8.45 -10.02
N LEU A 308 46.42 7.64 -11.05
CA LEU A 308 47.40 7.30 -12.08
C LEU A 308 47.89 8.54 -12.82
N VAL A 309 46.99 9.43 -13.25
CA VAL A 309 47.36 10.68 -13.93
C VAL A 309 48.18 11.58 -12.99
N LEU A 310 47.78 11.73 -11.73
CA LEU A 310 48.53 12.50 -10.74
C LEU A 310 49.91 11.91 -10.48
N SER A 311 50.04 10.59 -10.41
CA SER A 311 51.33 9.89 -10.27
C SER A 311 52.23 10.13 -11.47
N ILE A 312 51.69 10.13 -12.69
CA ILE A 312 52.46 10.47 -13.90
C ILE A 312 52.97 11.92 -13.80
N ILE A 313 52.09 12.87 -13.45
CA ILE A 313 52.46 14.28 -13.29
C ILE A 313 53.55 14.45 -12.21
N ALA A 314 53.38 13.80 -11.06
CA ALA A 314 54.36 13.84 -9.97
C ALA A 314 55.71 13.23 -10.40
N THR A 315 55.69 12.15 -11.18
CA THR A 315 56.91 11.52 -11.71
C THR A 315 57.63 12.47 -12.67
N ILE A 316 56.91 13.11 -13.60
CA ILE A 316 57.46 14.11 -14.51
C ILE A 316 58.04 15.30 -13.73
N ALA A 317 57.31 15.81 -12.73
CA ALA A 317 57.78 16.90 -11.88
C ALA A 317 59.05 16.53 -11.09
N THR A 318 59.16 15.28 -10.65
CA THR A 318 60.35 14.75 -9.96
C THR A 318 61.54 14.68 -10.92
N ILE A 319 61.34 14.17 -12.14
CA ILE A 319 62.37 14.15 -13.19
C ILE A 319 62.86 15.58 -13.48
N ILE A 320 61.95 16.53 -13.71
CA ILE A 320 62.30 17.94 -13.96
C ILE A 320 63.06 18.54 -12.77
N SER A 321 62.63 18.25 -11.54
CA SER A 321 63.31 18.74 -10.33
C SER A 321 64.74 18.20 -10.22
N VAL A 322 64.96 16.91 -10.52
CA VAL A 322 66.29 16.31 -10.57
C VAL A 322 67.14 16.94 -11.68
N PHE A 323 66.59 17.17 -12.86
CA PHE A 323 67.29 17.85 -13.95
C PHE A 323 67.63 19.31 -13.61
N ALA A 324 66.73 20.04 -12.97
CA ALA A 324 66.96 21.41 -12.53
C ALA A 324 68.02 21.48 -11.41
N ALA A 325 68.04 20.50 -10.51
CA ALA A 325 69.05 20.35 -9.47
C ALA A 325 70.34 19.66 -9.95
N TRP A 326 70.38 19.18 -11.20
CA TRP A 326 71.52 18.44 -11.75
C TRP A 326 72.85 19.20 -11.64
N PRO A 327 72.92 20.53 -11.90
CA PRO A 327 74.15 21.28 -11.71
C PRO A 327 74.67 21.21 -10.25
N ASN A 328 73.77 21.37 -9.28
CA ASN A 328 74.11 21.30 -7.86
C ASN A 328 74.52 19.89 -7.42
N ILE A 329 73.89 18.86 -8.00
CA ILE A 329 74.24 17.45 -7.75
C ILE A 329 75.63 17.13 -8.32
N VAL A 330 75.94 17.59 -9.53
CA VAL A 330 77.26 17.41 -10.16
C VAL A 330 78.35 18.13 -9.37
N GLU A 331 78.09 19.36 -8.90
CA GLU A 331 79.02 20.12 -8.06
C GLU A 331 79.28 19.41 -6.73
N PHE A 332 78.23 18.95 -6.04
CA PHE A 332 78.33 18.17 -4.82
C PHE A 332 79.15 16.88 -4.99
N LEU A 333 78.91 16.13 -6.07
CA LEU A 333 79.65 14.91 -6.36
C LEU A 333 81.12 15.16 -6.73
N ARG A 334 81.43 16.28 -7.40
CA ARG A 334 82.82 16.72 -7.63
C ARG A 334 83.51 17.06 -6.32
N THR A 335 82.86 17.77 -5.39
CA THR A 335 83.43 18.05 -4.06
C THR A 335 83.67 16.79 -3.22
N MET A 336 82.95 15.69 -3.47
CA MET A 336 83.19 14.39 -2.82
C MET A 336 84.22 13.50 -3.54
N GLY A 337 84.88 13.99 -4.60
CA GLY A 337 86.01 13.31 -5.24
C GLY A 337 85.66 12.37 -6.40
N PHE A 338 84.43 12.40 -6.93
CA PHE A 338 84.06 11.62 -8.11
C PHE A 338 84.34 12.38 -9.42
N GLN A 339 85.02 11.75 -10.39
CA GLN A 339 85.22 12.32 -11.73
C GLN A 339 83.97 12.09 -12.60
N ILE A 340 83.16 13.13 -12.78
CA ILE A 340 81.97 13.10 -13.65
C ILE A 340 82.31 13.75 -14.99
N ASN A 341 82.28 12.96 -16.07
CA ASN A 341 82.52 13.41 -17.44
C ASN A 341 81.21 13.96 -18.03
N THR A 342 81.06 15.28 -18.07
CA THR A 342 79.90 15.96 -18.65
C THR A 342 80.15 16.23 -20.13
N LYS A 343 79.57 15.41 -21.02
CA LYS A 343 79.34 15.79 -22.42
C LYS A 343 77.92 16.30 -22.59
#